data_AF-A0A2T5YJM5-F1
#
_entry.id   AF-A0A2T5YJM5-F1
#
_cell.length_a   1.000
_cell.length_b   1.000
_cell.length_c   1.000
_cell.angle_alpha   90.00
_cell.angle_beta   90.00
_cell.angle_gamma   90.00
#
_symmetry.space_group_name_H-M   'P 1'
#
loop_
_entity.id
_entity.type
_entity.pdbx_description
1 polymer ?
#
loop_
_entity_poly.entity_id
_entity_poly.type
_entity_poly.pdbx_seq_one_letter_code
_entity_poly.pdbx_strand_id
1 'polypeptide(L)'
;MNKHFLKGLAVLALSLSIAGCQRPWAASPTLGTTDVPVDKTLPADPQLEAQIAPYREEVTLKMSEVVGKAPAALGKGDYESPLGNFVVDLQLAQAEPIYGKPIDLSLTTNGGLRVPLPEGNITTGNVFELMPFENELVVLTLKGETVQQLFDYAAEKKFAPIGNATYTVQNGKATDIEIKGKPFDVSQTYTLVTSDYLAGGGDNLNMLKEAVQTERLGLLLREAILLQIRQLTAAGKPVTADTTKRVTVLP
;
A
#
# COMPACT_ATOMS: atom_id res chain seq x y z
N MET A 1 15.51 88.27 -17.62
CA MET A 1 15.55 86.85 -17.98
C MET A 1 14.39 86.57 -18.94
N ASN A 2 14.69 86.22 -20.19
CA ASN A 2 13.73 86.34 -21.31
C ASN A 2 12.65 85.24 -21.24
N LYS A 3 11.36 85.59 -21.25
CA LYS A 3 10.23 84.64 -21.09
C LYS A 3 10.23 83.49 -22.12
N HIS A 4 10.88 83.69 -23.26
CA HIS A 4 11.06 82.66 -24.30
C HIS A 4 12.10 81.61 -23.94
N PHE A 5 13.15 81.96 -23.17
CA PHE A 5 14.18 81.02 -22.74
C PHE A 5 13.65 80.05 -21.67
N LEU A 6 12.83 80.56 -20.74
CA LEU A 6 12.19 79.74 -19.70
C LEU A 6 11.16 78.76 -20.27
N LYS A 7 10.42 79.16 -21.31
CA LYS A 7 9.50 78.28 -22.05
C LYS A 7 10.24 77.20 -22.84
N GLY A 8 11.36 77.55 -23.48
CA GLY A 8 12.22 76.57 -24.17
C GLY A 8 12.79 75.53 -23.22
N LEU A 9 13.25 75.95 -22.03
CA LEU A 9 13.77 75.05 -21.00
C LEU A 9 12.68 74.12 -20.43
N ALA A 10 11.46 74.63 -20.24
CA ALA A 10 10.33 73.84 -19.76
C ALA A 10 9.86 72.80 -20.79
N VAL A 11 9.84 73.15 -22.08
CA VAL A 11 9.49 72.21 -23.16
C VAL A 11 10.58 71.15 -23.33
N LEU A 12 11.86 71.51 -23.19
CA LEU A 12 12.98 70.57 -23.23
C LEU A 12 12.99 69.64 -22.01
N ALA A 13 12.69 70.16 -20.82
CA ALA A 13 12.58 69.34 -19.60
C ALA A 13 11.41 68.36 -19.67
N LEU A 14 10.28 68.78 -20.26
CA LEU A 14 9.10 67.93 -20.46
C LEU A 14 9.33 66.86 -21.54
N SER A 15 10.08 67.17 -22.61
CA SER A 15 10.42 66.18 -23.64
C SER A 15 11.44 65.15 -23.15
N LEU A 16 12.43 65.56 -22.34
CA LEU A 16 13.38 64.62 -21.71
C LEU A 16 12.73 63.70 -20.67
N SER A 17 11.67 64.14 -19.99
CA SER A 17 10.98 63.31 -19.00
C SER A 17 10.06 62.25 -19.62
N ILE A 18 9.57 62.46 -20.85
CA ILE A 18 8.76 61.46 -21.59
C ILE A 18 9.64 60.38 -22.25
N ALA A 19 10.92 60.69 -22.55
CA ALA A 19 11.89 59.71 -23.05
C ALA A 19 12.46 58.79 -21.94
N GLY A 20 12.17 59.08 -20.67
CA GLY A 20 12.67 58.36 -19.49
C GLY A 20 11.88 57.10 -19.11
N CYS A 21 11.08 56.53 -20.00
CA CYS A 21 10.46 55.22 -19.79
C CYS A 21 11.54 54.13 -19.78
N GLN A 22 12.16 53.92 -18.62
CA GLN A 22 12.90 52.70 -18.34
C GLN A 22 11.90 51.55 -18.49
N ARG A 23 12.01 50.78 -19.58
CA ARG A 23 11.29 49.50 -19.69
C ARG A 23 11.72 48.69 -18.47
N PRO A 24 10.81 48.30 -17.56
CA PRO A 24 11.19 47.44 -16.46
C PRO A 24 11.79 46.18 -17.09
N TRP A 25 12.99 45.83 -16.66
CA TRP A 25 13.65 44.63 -17.13
C TRP A 25 12.82 43.45 -16.63
N ALA A 26 11.95 42.93 -17.51
CA ALA A 26 11.24 41.70 -17.26
C ALA A 26 12.22 40.57 -17.57
N ALA A 27 12.71 39.90 -16.53
CA ALA A 27 13.39 38.64 -16.71
C ALA A 27 12.41 37.69 -17.41
N SER A 28 12.74 37.26 -18.62
CA SER A 28 12.07 36.16 -19.31
C SER A 28 12.94 34.92 -19.14
N PRO A 29 12.85 34.19 -18.02
CA PRO A 29 13.57 32.94 -17.89
C PRO A 29 13.00 31.98 -18.92
N THR A 30 13.76 31.70 -19.98
CA THR A 30 13.54 30.50 -20.77
C THR A 30 14.10 29.34 -19.96
N LEU A 31 13.23 28.59 -19.29
CA LEU A 31 13.58 27.27 -18.79
C LEU A 31 13.89 26.42 -20.02
N GLY A 32 15.17 26.27 -20.36
CA GLY A 32 15.58 25.21 -21.27
C GLY A 32 15.12 23.88 -20.66
N THR A 33 14.40 23.06 -21.42
CA THR A 33 14.12 21.69 -20.99
C THR A 33 15.45 20.99 -20.81
N THR A 34 15.79 20.69 -19.56
CA THR A 34 17.00 19.94 -19.16
C THR A 34 16.73 18.44 -19.07
N ASP A 35 15.56 18.01 -19.53
CA ASP A 35 15.15 16.62 -19.48
C ASP A 35 16.03 15.79 -20.42
N VAL A 36 16.97 15.07 -19.83
CA VAL A 36 17.76 14.05 -20.52
C VAL A 36 16.97 12.74 -20.42
N PRO A 37 16.41 12.22 -21.54
CA PRO A 37 15.69 10.95 -21.50
C PRO A 37 16.65 9.82 -21.15
N VAL A 38 16.36 9.11 -20.06
CA VAL A 38 17.08 7.89 -19.69
C VAL A 38 16.27 6.70 -20.20
N ASP A 39 16.65 6.21 -21.38
CA ASP A 39 15.99 5.07 -22.04
C ASP A 39 17.02 4.06 -22.58
N LYS A 40 16.54 3.06 -23.33
CA LYS A 40 17.37 1.98 -23.87
C LYS A 40 18.35 2.41 -24.97
N THR A 41 18.27 3.66 -25.45
CA THR A 41 19.18 4.20 -26.48
C THR A 41 20.51 4.68 -25.88
N LEU A 42 20.55 4.95 -24.57
CA LEU A 42 21.78 5.27 -23.87
C LEU A 42 22.55 3.98 -23.52
N PRO A 43 23.81 3.83 -23.94
CA PRO A 43 24.62 2.70 -23.52
C PRO A 43 24.91 2.79 -22.02
N ALA A 44 24.90 1.63 -21.35
CA ALA A 44 25.32 1.56 -19.96
C ALA A 44 26.82 1.90 -19.83
N ASP A 45 27.19 2.60 -18.75
CA ASP A 45 28.59 2.90 -18.45
C ASP A 45 29.32 1.60 -18.03
N PRO A 46 30.39 1.19 -18.73
CA PRO A 46 31.06 -0.08 -18.43
C PRO A 46 31.68 -0.16 -17.03
N GLN A 47 32.13 0.97 -16.47
CA GLN A 47 32.71 1.00 -15.13
C GLN A 47 31.62 0.87 -14.07
N LEU A 48 30.50 1.55 -14.24
CA LEU A 48 29.34 1.41 -13.35
C LEU A 48 28.76 0.00 -13.43
N GLU A 49 28.64 -0.57 -14.64
CA GLU A 49 28.17 -1.93 -14.83
C GLU A 49 29.06 -2.95 -14.11
N ALA A 50 30.39 -2.81 -14.20
CA ALA A 50 31.32 -3.66 -13.49
C ALA A 50 31.17 -3.53 -11.96
N GLN A 51 30.84 -2.33 -11.46
CA GLN A 51 30.62 -2.10 -10.02
C GLN A 51 29.32 -2.73 -9.51
N ILE A 52 28.23 -2.67 -10.29
CA ILE A 52 26.91 -3.16 -9.85
C ILE A 52 26.68 -4.64 -10.14
N ALA A 53 27.41 -5.23 -11.10
CA ALA A 53 27.31 -6.64 -11.47
C ALA A 53 27.34 -7.63 -10.28
N PRO A 54 28.29 -7.57 -9.33
CA PRO A 54 28.32 -8.53 -8.22
C PRO A 54 27.11 -8.42 -7.30
N TYR A 55 26.63 -7.20 -7.01
CA TYR A 55 25.42 -7.00 -6.20
C TYR A 55 24.16 -7.49 -6.93
N ARG A 56 24.07 -7.24 -8.24
CA ARG A 56 22.99 -7.74 -9.07
C ARG A 56 22.95 -9.26 -9.05
N GLU A 57 24.10 -9.92 -9.18
CA GLU A 57 24.19 -11.38 -9.13
C GLU A 57 23.74 -11.94 -7.77
N GLU A 58 24.20 -11.35 -6.66
CA GLU A 58 23.78 -11.76 -5.31
C GLU A 58 22.27 -11.60 -5.11
N VAL A 59 21.71 -10.46 -5.53
CA VAL A 59 20.26 -10.20 -5.46
C VAL A 59 19.51 -11.19 -6.34
N THR A 60 19.94 -11.40 -7.58
CA THR A 60 19.30 -12.37 -8.50
C THR A 60 19.30 -13.77 -7.91
N LEU A 61 20.40 -14.21 -7.28
CA LEU A 61 20.47 -15.51 -6.63
C LEU A 61 19.44 -15.63 -5.50
N LYS A 62 19.38 -14.64 -4.60
CA LYS A 62 18.41 -14.62 -3.49
C LYS A 62 16.97 -14.58 -3.99
N MET A 63 16.68 -13.78 -5.00
CA MET A 63 15.34 -13.64 -5.58
C MET A 63 14.90 -14.89 -6.35
N SER A 64 15.84 -15.72 -6.83
CA SER A 64 15.55 -16.96 -7.56
C SER A 64 15.32 -18.16 -6.64
N GLU A 65 15.59 -18.03 -5.33
CA GLU A 65 15.37 -19.11 -4.37
C GLU A 65 13.88 -19.50 -4.34
N VAL A 66 13.59 -20.77 -4.60
CA VAL A 66 12.23 -21.33 -4.47
C VAL A 66 11.92 -21.55 -3.00
N VAL A 67 10.88 -20.87 -2.50
CA VAL A 67 10.46 -20.91 -1.10
C VAL A 67 9.25 -21.82 -0.86
N GLY A 68 8.52 -22.16 -1.92
CA GLY A 68 7.40 -23.09 -1.87
C GLY A 68 6.76 -23.34 -3.22
N LYS A 69 5.63 -24.04 -3.23
CA LYS A 69 4.90 -24.39 -4.44
C LYS A 69 3.39 -24.22 -4.27
N ALA A 70 2.74 -23.56 -5.21
CA ALA A 70 1.28 -23.48 -5.28
C ALA A 70 0.73 -24.39 -6.39
N PRO A 71 -0.38 -25.11 -6.15
CA PRO A 71 -1.00 -25.98 -7.15
C PRO A 71 -1.86 -25.20 -8.16
N ALA A 72 -2.18 -23.95 -7.85
CA ALA A 72 -2.88 -23.01 -8.71
C ALA A 72 -2.41 -21.59 -8.36
N ALA A 73 -2.55 -20.63 -9.27
CA ALA A 73 -2.23 -19.24 -8.98
C ALA A 73 -3.17 -18.66 -7.92
N LEU A 74 -2.64 -17.89 -6.97
CA LEU A 74 -3.44 -17.17 -5.98
C LEU A 74 -3.65 -15.74 -6.51
N GLY A 75 -4.84 -15.52 -7.08
CA GLY A 75 -5.27 -14.23 -7.63
C GLY A 75 -6.07 -13.37 -6.65
N LYS A 76 -6.25 -12.11 -7.03
CA LYS A 76 -7.15 -11.15 -6.39
C LYS A 76 -8.58 -11.32 -6.88
N GLY A 77 -9.54 -10.79 -6.13
CA GLY A 77 -10.95 -10.81 -6.46
C GLY A 77 -11.75 -9.86 -5.57
N ASP A 78 -13.05 -9.82 -5.83
CA ASP A 78 -14.00 -9.01 -5.08
C ASP A 78 -14.44 -9.74 -3.80
N TYR A 79 -14.47 -9.02 -2.68
CA TYR A 79 -14.83 -9.44 -1.32
C TYR A 79 -13.88 -10.47 -0.71
N GLU A 80 -13.73 -11.61 -1.37
CA GLU A 80 -12.85 -12.71 -1.00
C GLU A 80 -12.10 -13.18 -2.26
N SER A 81 -10.88 -13.69 -2.07
CA SER A 81 -10.08 -14.23 -3.17
C SER A 81 -9.02 -15.17 -2.64
N PRO A 82 -8.48 -16.08 -3.46
CA PRO A 82 -7.42 -16.97 -3.01
C PRO A 82 -6.24 -16.22 -2.38
N LEU A 83 -5.77 -15.14 -3.02
CA LEU A 83 -4.66 -14.35 -2.47
C LEU A 83 -5.06 -13.60 -1.20
N GLY A 84 -6.23 -12.96 -1.20
CA GLY A 84 -6.75 -12.23 -0.05
C GLY A 84 -6.89 -13.12 1.18
N ASN A 85 -7.57 -14.27 1.02
CA ASN A 85 -7.81 -15.26 2.07
C ASN A 85 -6.49 -15.81 2.62
N PHE A 86 -5.55 -16.17 1.74
CA PHE A 86 -4.23 -16.63 2.15
C PHE A 86 -3.51 -15.59 3.04
N VAL A 87 -3.55 -14.31 2.67
CA VAL A 87 -2.85 -13.24 3.40
C VAL A 87 -3.51 -12.93 4.75
N VAL A 88 -4.83 -12.86 4.82
CA VAL A 88 -5.49 -12.60 6.11
C VAL A 88 -5.30 -13.77 7.08
N ASP A 89 -5.27 -15.01 6.59
CA ASP A 89 -5.06 -16.19 7.43
C ASP A 89 -3.61 -16.28 7.92
N LEU A 90 -2.63 -16.02 7.04
CA LEU A 90 -1.23 -16.02 7.46
C LEU A 90 -0.93 -14.88 8.43
N GLN A 91 -1.59 -13.73 8.31
CA GLN A 91 -1.44 -12.64 9.27
C GLN A 91 -1.80 -13.10 10.69
N LEU A 92 -2.91 -13.83 10.86
CA LEU A 92 -3.29 -14.40 12.14
C LEU A 92 -2.26 -15.43 12.61
N ALA A 93 -1.91 -16.39 11.74
CA ALA A 93 -1.00 -17.49 12.06
C ALA A 93 0.41 -17.02 12.48
N GLN A 94 0.92 -15.96 11.85
CA GLN A 94 2.25 -15.41 12.18
C GLN A 94 2.21 -14.39 13.33
N ALA A 95 1.10 -13.67 13.51
CA ALA A 95 1.00 -12.65 14.55
C ALA A 95 0.69 -13.22 15.94
N GLU A 96 -0.20 -14.21 16.06
CA GLU A 96 -0.60 -14.76 17.37
C GLU A 96 0.58 -15.29 18.21
N PRO A 97 1.57 -16.02 17.65
CA PRO A 97 2.73 -16.47 18.41
C PRO A 97 3.59 -15.33 18.98
N ILE A 98 3.66 -14.19 18.29
CA ILE A 98 4.43 -13.01 18.71
C ILE A 98 3.64 -12.19 19.72
N TYR A 99 2.33 -12.02 19.46
CA TYR A 99 1.42 -11.29 20.32
C TYR A 99 1.17 -12.01 21.65
N GLY A 100 1.27 -13.34 21.67
CA GLY A 100 1.10 -14.17 22.86
C GLY A 100 -0.37 -14.34 23.29
N LYS A 101 -1.33 -13.91 22.48
CA LYS A 101 -2.77 -14.01 22.72
C LYS A 101 -3.51 -14.26 21.40
N PRO A 102 -4.72 -14.87 21.44
CA PRO A 102 -5.57 -14.98 20.26
C PRO A 102 -5.94 -13.60 19.71
N ILE A 103 -6.04 -13.50 18.38
CA ILE A 103 -6.48 -12.30 17.68
C ILE A 103 -7.86 -12.57 17.05
N ASP A 104 -8.75 -11.59 17.07
CA ASP A 104 -10.14 -11.79 16.64
C ASP A 104 -10.30 -11.73 15.13
N LEU A 105 -9.63 -10.77 14.49
CA LEU A 105 -9.75 -10.48 13.06
C LEU A 105 -8.38 -10.22 12.44
N SER A 106 -8.31 -10.35 11.13
CA SER A 106 -7.23 -9.78 10.32
C SER A 106 -7.77 -9.05 9.11
N LEU A 107 -7.01 -8.06 8.63
CA LEU A 107 -7.38 -7.24 7.49
C LEU A 107 -6.19 -7.04 6.56
N THR A 108 -6.48 -7.14 5.27
CA THR A 108 -5.59 -6.68 4.18
C THR A 108 -6.41 -5.95 3.12
N THR A 109 -5.74 -5.39 2.11
CA THR A 109 -6.39 -4.83 0.93
C THR A 109 -5.72 -5.32 -0.35
N ASN A 110 -6.50 -5.43 -1.44
CA ASN A 110 -5.97 -5.74 -2.77
C ASN A 110 -4.99 -4.68 -3.30
N GLY A 111 -4.95 -3.48 -2.70
CA GLY A 111 -4.01 -2.40 -3.03
C GLY A 111 -2.59 -2.70 -2.52
N GLY A 112 -2.46 -3.25 -1.31
CA GLY A 112 -1.17 -3.62 -0.72
C GLY A 112 -0.50 -4.81 -1.39
N LEU A 113 -1.30 -5.72 -1.95
CA LEU A 113 -0.84 -6.89 -2.69
C LEU A 113 -0.70 -6.48 -4.15
N ARG A 114 0.46 -6.57 -4.80
CA ARG A 114 0.69 -5.92 -6.11
C ARG A 114 0.44 -6.84 -7.28
N VAL A 115 0.91 -8.09 -7.20
CA VAL A 115 0.74 -9.12 -8.22
C VAL A 115 0.17 -10.40 -7.60
N PRO A 116 -0.48 -11.28 -8.38
CA PRO A 116 -0.83 -12.64 -7.93
C PRO A 116 0.42 -13.45 -7.54
N LEU A 117 0.26 -14.48 -6.70
CA LEU A 117 1.28 -15.53 -6.61
C LEU A 117 1.08 -16.53 -7.75
N PRO A 118 2.16 -16.94 -8.44
CA PRO A 118 2.06 -17.82 -9.59
C PRO A 118 1.68 -19.26 -9.18
N GLU A 119 1.13 -20.00 -10.14
CA GLU A 119 1.09 -21.46 -10.06
C GLU A 119 2.51 -22.03 -10.18
N GLY A 120 2.78 -23.15 -9.50
CA GLY A 120 4.06 -23.81 -9.53
C GLY A 120 5.01 -23.25 -8.49
N ASN A 121 6.29 -23.15 -8.83
CA ASN A 121 7.32 -22.71 -7.90
C ASN A 121 7.12 -21.23 -7.55
N ILE A 122 7.08 -20.92 -6.27
CA ILE A 122 7.08 -19.56 -5.74
C ILE A 122 8.49 -19.24 -5.29
N THR A 123 9.06 -18.17 -5.82
CA THR A 123 10.39 -17.70 -5.42
C THR A 123 10.31 -16.56 -4.40
N THR A 124 11.43 -16.27 -3.73
CA THR A 124 11.61 -15.05 -2.93
C THR A 124 11.25 -13.81 -3.75
N GLY A 125 11.68 -13.74 -5.02
CA GLY A 125 11.36 -12.65 -5.94
C GLY A 125 9.86 -12.46 -6.14
N ASN A 126 9.08 -13.53 -6.30
CA ASN A 126 7.62 -13.42 -6.42
C ASN A 126 6.99 -12.79 -5.17
N VAL A 127 7.51 -13.08 -3.97
CA VAL A 127 7.01 -12.49 -2.72
C VAL A 127 7.40 -11.02 -2.60
N PHE A 128 8.59 -10.63 -3.07
CA PHE A 128 9.00 -9.22 -3.17
C PHE A 128 8.16 -8.44 -4.18
N GLU A 129 7.82 -9.04 -5.32
CA GLU A 129 6.90 -8.43 -6.29
C GLU A 129 5.48 -8.31 -5.73
N LEU A 130 5.00 -9.32 -4.99
CA LEU A 130 3.69 -9.32 -4.34
C LEU A 130 3.58 -8.21 -3.28
N MET A 131 4.54 -8.10 -2.36
CA MET A 131 4.52 -7.14 -1.25
C MET A 131 5.86 -6.40 -1.16
N PRO A 132 6.07 -5.37 -2.00
CA PRO A 132 7.35 -4.66 -2.09
C PRO A 132 7.55 -3.63 -0.97
N PHE A 133 6.54 -3.38 -0.14
CA PHE A 133 6.59 -2.36 0.91
C PHE A 133 7.28 -2.88 2.18
N GLU A 134 7.78 -1.99 3.01
CA GLU A 134 8.36 -2.35 4.32
C GLU A 134 7.34 -2.20 5.45
N ASN A 135 6.08 -2.55 5.15
CA ASN A 135 5.01 -2.43 6.13
C ASN A 135 5.14 -3.52 7.20
N GLU A 136 4.94 -3.12 8.45
CA GLU A 136 5.02 -3.97 9.63
C GLU A 136 3.63 -4.47 10.03
N LEU A 137 3.55 -5.68 10.60
CA LEU A 137 2.32 -6.14 11.25
C LEU A 137 2.10 -5.44 12.58
N VAL A 138 0.88 -4.99 12.79
CA VAL A 138 0.40 -4.36 14.02
C VAL A 138 -0.91 -4.99 14.47
N VAL A 139 -1.12 -5.04 15.78
CA VAL A 139 -2.39 -5.43 16.39
C VAL A 139 -3.09 -4.19 16.92
N LEU A 140 -4.32 -3.97 16.48
CA LEU A 140 -5.19 -2.91 16.93
C LEU A 140 -6.22 -3.46 17.91
N THR A 141 -6.49 -2.74 18.99
CA THR A 141 -7.68 -2.96 19.81
C THR A 141 -8.74 -1.94 19.40
N LEU A 142 -9.85 -2.42 18.84
CA LEU A 142 -10.91 -1.61 18.26
C LEU A 142 -12.19 -1.72 19.08
N LYS A 143 -12.97 -0.64 19.15
CA LYS A 143 -14.36 -0.69 19.62
C LYS A 143 -15.23 -1.38 18.57
N GLY A 144 -16.31 -2.03 18.99
CA GLY A 144 -17.24 -2.68 18.07
C GLY A 144 -17.82 -1.71 17.02
N GLU A 145 -18.08 -0.45 17.37
CA GLU A 145 -18.49 0.58 16.40
C GLU A 145 -17.49 0.75 15.24
N THR A 146 -16.18 0.77 15.54
CA THR A 146 -15.11 0.83 14.51
C THR A 146 -15.06 -0.45 13.69
N VAL A 147 -15.32 -1.60 14.31
CA VAL A 147 -15.40 -2.90 13.60
C VAL A 147 -16.60 -2.95 12.65
N GLN A 148 -17.76 -2.43 13.06
CA GLN A 148 -18.92 -2.28 12.16
C GLN A 148 -18.58 -1.42 10.95
N GLN A 149 -17.92 -0.27 11.16
CA GLN A 149 -17.47 0.60 10.07
C GLN A 149 -16.48 -0.11 9.13
N LEU A 150 -15.60 -0.96 9.67
CA LEU A 150 -14.69 -1.78 8.88
C LEU A 150 -15.44 -2.76 7.96
N PHE A 151 -16.43 -3.47 8.49
CA PHE A 151 -17.23 -4.41 7.69
C PHE A 151 -18.08 -3.69 6.63
N ASP A 152 -18.69 -2.54 6.98
CA ASP A 152 -19.41 -1.71 6.01
C ASP A 152 -18.48 -1.19 4.90
N TYR A 153 -17.26 -0.77 5.25
CA TYR A 153 -16.24 -0.41 4.27
C TYR A 153 -15.90 -1.59 3.35
N ALA A 154 -15.69 -2.79 3.91
CA ALA A 154 -15.37 -3.98 3.11
C ALA A 154 -16.53 -4.37 2.17
N ALA A 155 -17.78 -4.24 2.64
CA ALA A 155 -18.99 -4.47 1.85
C ALA A 155 -19.15 -3.46 0.69
N GLU A 156 -18.81 -2.19 0.92
CA GLU A 156 -18.88 -1.15 -0.10
C GLU A 156 -17.75 -1.28 -1.12
N LYS A 157 -16.50 -1.44 -0.64
CA LYS A 157 -15.30 -1.34 -1.47
C LYS A 157 -14.91 -2.64 -2.15
N LYS A 158 -15.32 -3.79 -1.63
CA LYS A 158 -15.09 -5.12 -2.22
C LYS A 158 -13.62 -5.54 -2.36
N PHE A 159 -12.65 -4.77 -1.85
CA PHE A 159 -11.23 -5.09 -2.02
C PHE A 159 -10.48 -5.26 -0.70
N ALA A 160 -11.21 -5.41 0.40
CA ALA A 160 -10.69 -5.53 1.76
C ALA A 160 -11.09 -6.89 2.38
N PRO A 161 -10.36 -7.98 2.07
CA PRO A 161 -10.59 -9.28 2.69
C PRO A 161 -10.39 -9.21 4.21
N ILE A 162 -11.22 -9.96 4.94
CA ILE A 162 -11.18 -10.05 6.40
C ILE A 162 -11.00 -11.53 6.81
N GLY A 163 -10.08 -11.78 7.73
CA GLY A 163 -9.84 -13.10 8.32
C GLY A 163 -10.66 -13.33 9.58
N ASN A 164 -10.90 -14.61 9.91
CA ASN A 164 -11.69 -15.05 11.07
C ASN A 164 -13.14 -14.52 11.10
N ALA A 165 -13.70 -14.09 9.97
CA ALA A 165 -15.06 -13.58 9.92
C ALA A 165 -15.86 -14.07 8.71
N THR A 166 -17.18 -14.13 8.88
CA THR A 166 -18.16 -14.28 7.81
C THR A 166 -19.18 -13.16 7.89
N TYR A 167 -19.70 -12.70 6.76
CA TYR A 167 -20.76 -11.69 6.72
C TYR A 167 -21.56 -11.73 5.42
N THR A 168 -22.75 -11.14 5.47
CA THR A 168 -23.62 -10.92 4.32
C THR A 168 -23.44 -9.49 3.82
N VAL A 169 -23.42 -9.29 2.51
CA VAL A 169 -23.48 -7.97 1.87
C VAL A 169 -24.87 -7.77 1.29
N GLN A 170 -25.59 -6.76 1.78
CA GLN A 170 -26.89 -6.36 1.28
C GLN A 170 -26.94 -4.84 1.12
N ASN A 171 -27.31 -4.36 -0.07
CA ASN A 171 -27.35 -2.92 -0.41
C ASN A 171 -26.03 -2.16 -0.09
N GLY A 172 -24.89 -2.82 -0.28
CA GLY A 172 -23.57 -2.24 0.01
C GLY A 172 -23.21 -2.12 1.49
N LYS A 173 -23.98 -2.76 2.39
CA LYS A 173 -23.72 -2.82 3.83
C LYS A 173 -23.44 -4.24 4.30
N ALA A 174 -22.71 -4.38 5.39
CA ALA A 174 -22.47 -5.67 6.01
C ALA A 174 -23.56 -6.00 7.05
N THR A 175 -24.14 -7.19 6.93
CA THR A 175 -25.10 -7.77 7.88
C THR A 175 -24.65 -9.18 8.26
N ASP A 176 -25.31 -9.79 9.25
CA ASP A 176 -25.04 -11.17 9.68
C ASP A 176 -23.56 -11.45 9.95
N ILE A 177 -22.88 -10.49 10.58
CA ILE A 177 -21.45 -10.58 10.85
C ILE A 177 -21.24 -11.61 11.96
N GLU A 178 -20.39 -12.59 11.69
CA GLU A 178 -19.85 -13.51 12.68
C GLU A 178 -18.33 -13.37 12.74
N ILE A 179 -17.79 -13.34 13.95
CA ILE A 179 -16.36 -13.30 14.23
C ILE A 179 -16.02 -14.57 15.01
N LYS A 180 -15.12 -15.38 14.46
CA LYS A 180 -14.72 -16.69 15.01
C LYS A 180 -15.92 -17.61 15.27
N GLY A 181 -16.90 -17.57 14.35
CA GLY A 181 -18.14 -18.35 14.42
C GLY A 181 -19.12 -17.92 15.51
N LYS A 182 -18.98 -16.70 16.05
CA LYS A 182 -19.91 -16.12 17.02
C LYS A 182 -20.53 -14.84 16.44
N PRO A 183 -21.81 -14.57 16.72
CA PRO A 183 -22.44 -13.31 16.30
C PRO A 183 -21.65 -12.11 16.82
N PHE A 184 -21.44 -11.13 15.94
CA PHE A 184 -20.80 -9.87 16.27
C PHE A 184 -21.64 -9.06 17.28
N ASP A 185 -20.97 -8.56 18.31
CA ASP A 185 -21.54 -7.70 19.34
C ASP A 185 -20.85 -6.33 19.32
N VAL A 186 -21.59 -5.30 18.91
CA VAL A 186 -21.09 -3.92 18.77
C VAL A 186 -20.65 -3.29 20.10
N SER A 187 -21.12 -3.81 21.24
CA SER A 187 -20.77 -3.29 22.56
C SER A 187 -19.39 -3.74 23.05
N GLN A 188 -18.78 -4.74 22.39
CA GLN A 188 -17.48 -5.30 22.77
C GLN A 188 -16.31 -4.68 22.02
N THR A 189 -15.10 -5.01 22.47
CA THR A 189 -13.84 -4.67 21.80
C THR A 189 -13.25 -5.89 21.10
N TYR A 190 -12.59 -5.66 19.98
CA TYR A 190 -12.00 -6.71 19.16
C TYR A 190 -10.55 -6.39 18.82
N THR A 191 -9.75 -7.43 18.70
CA THR A 191 -8.37 -7.33 18.21
C THR A 191 -8.30 -7.55 16.71
N LEU A 192 -7.59 -6.70 15.99
CA LEU A 192 -7.40 -6.76 14.56
C LEU A 192 -5.90 -6.74 14.22
N VAL A 193 -5.38 -7.77 13.55
CA VAL A 193 -4.04 -7.70 12.95
C VAL A 193 -4.09 -7.16 11.53
N THR A 194 -3.28 -6.14 11.25
CA THR A 194 -3.15 -5.55 9.91
C THR A 194 -1.75 -4.96 9.71
N SER A 195 -1.52 -4.30 8.57
CA SER A 195 -0.25 -3.58 8.34
C SER A 195 -0.30 -2.17 8.93
N ASP A 196 0.84 -1.63 9.34
CA ASP A 196 0.95 -0.27 9.89
C ASP A 196 0.51 0.83 8.91
N TYR A 197 0.65 0.60 7.60
CA TYR A 197 0.07 1.45 6.56
C TYR A 197 -1.47 1.56 6.68
N LEU A 198 -2.16 0.42 6.82
CA LEU A 198 -3.64 0.40 6.94
C LEU A 198 -4.07 0.94 8.30
N ALA A 199 -3.37 0.57 9.37
CA ALA A 199 -3.59 1.14 10.70
C ALA A 199 -3.44 2.68 10.73
N GLY A 200 -2.54 3.22 9.90
CA GLY A 200 -2.35 4.65 9.70
C GLY A 200 -3.44 5.36 8.89
N GLY A 201 -4.46 4.64 8.41
CA GLY A 201 -5.53 5.17 7.56
C GLY A 201 -5.30 5.02 6.05
N GLY A 202 -4.32 4.22 5.65
CA GLY A 202 -4.08 3.84 4.25
C GLY A 202 -5.35 3.30 3.58
N ASP A 203 -5.45 3.43 2.26
CA ASP A 203 -6.63 3.02 1.47
C ASP A 203 -7.97 3.63 1.93
N ASN A 204 -7.95 4.77 2.63
CA ASN A 204 -9.11 5.42 3.24
C ASN A 204 -9.72 4.66 4.44
N LEU A 205 -8.97 3.77 5.08
CA LEU A 205 -9.36 3.11 6.33
C LEU A 205 -9.13 4.02 7.56
N ASN A 206 -9.56 5.29 7.47
CA ASN A 206 -9.31 6.30 8.49
C ASN A 206 -9.87 5.94 9.87
N MET A 207 -10.94 5.12 9.92
CA MET A 207 -11.53 4.63 11.17
C MET A 207 -10.54 3.80 12.01
N LEU A 208 -9.55 3.16 11.39
CA LEU A 208 -8.55 2.36 12.13
C LEU A 208 -7.64 3.23 13.00
N LYS A 209 -7.55 4.53 12.74
CA LYS A 209 -6.81 5.49 13.57
C LYS A 209 -7.49 5.74 14.92
N GLU A 210 -8.75 5.33 15.07
CA GLU A 210 -9.52 5.42 16.33
C GLU A 210 -9.27 4.24 17.26
N ALA A 211 -8.31 3.35 16.92
CA ALA A 211 -7.91 2.24 17.77
C ALA A 211 -7.60 2.71 19.20
N VAL A 212 -8.14 1.98 20.17
CA VAL A 212 -7.90 2.22 21.59
C VAL A 212 -6.44 1.92 21.96
N GLN A 213 -5.85 0.95 21.27
CA GLN A 213 -4.46 0.55 21.44
C GLN A 213 -3.91 0.04 20.10
N THR A 214 -2.63 0.33 19.85
CA THR A 214 -1.88 -0.16 18.69
C THR A 214 -0.56 -0.76 19.18
N GLU A 215 -0.31 -2.01 18.83
CA GLU A 215 0.88 -2.77 19.24
C GLU A 215 1.64 -3.22 18.00
N ARG A 216 2.90 -2.82 17.89
CA ARG A 216 3.82 -3.21 16.81
C ARG A 216 4.44 -4.58 17.12
N LEU A 217 4.45 -5.50 16.16
CA LEU A 217 4.93 -6.87 16.37
C LEU A 217 6.41 -7.07 16.01
N GLY A 218 7.06 -6.12 15.35
CA GLY A 218 8.42 -6.23 14.84
C GLY A 218 8.57 -7.13 13.61
N LEU A 219 7.46 -7.64 13.05
CA LEU A 219 7.46 -8.53 11.90
C LEU A 219 6.94 -7.83 10.66
N LEU A 220 7.76 -7.76 9.60
CA LEU A 220 7.32 -7.22 8.32
C LEU A 220 6.29 -8.14 7.65
N LEU A 221 5.27 -7.60 7.01
CA LEU A 221 4.25 -8.41 6.33
C LEU A 221 4.87 -9.29 5.22
N ARG A 222 5.89 -8.79 4.50
CA ARG A 222 6.59 -9.58 3.46
C ARG A 222 7.32 -10.76 4.09
N GLU A 223 7.93 -10.55 5.24
CA GLU A 223 8.60 -11.59 6.00
C GLU A 223 7.59 -12.62 6.52
N ALA A 224 6.44 -12.18 7.05
CA ALA A 224 5.35 -13.07 7.45
C ALA A 224 4.89 -13.97 6.29
N ILE A 225 4.76 -13.42 5.08
CA ILE A 225 4.41 -14.20 3.87
C ILE A 225 5.49 -15.26 3.58
N LEU A 226 6.77 -14.86 3.58
CA LEU A 226 7.89 -15.79 3.37
C LEU A 226 7.93 -16.90 4.43
N LEU A 227 7.78 -16.55 5.70
CA LEU A 227 7.77 -17.49 6.82
C LEU A 227 6.63 -18.49 6.68
N GLN A 228 5.41 -18.03 6.39
CA GLN A 228 4.26 -18.91 6.18
C GLN A 228 4.50 -19.90 5.03
N ILE A 229 4.99 -19.42 3.88
CA ILE A 229 5.23 -20.28 2.71
C ILE A 229 6.32 -21.32 3.02
N ARG A 230 7.40 -20.92 3.68
CA ARG A 230 8.48 -21.85 4.10
C ARG A 230 7.97 -22.87 5.12
N GLN A 231 7.15 -22.47 6.08
CA GLN A 231 6.54 -23.38 7.07
C GLN A 231 5.63 -24.41 6.40
N LEU A 232 4.78 -23.98 5.46
CA LEU A 232 3.93 -24.90 4.68
C LEU A 232 4.79 -25.89 3.90
N THR A 233 5.83 -25.40 3.22
CA THR A 233 6.74 -26.22 2.42
C THR A 233 7.50 -27.23 3.28
N ALA A 234 8.01 -26.82 4.44
CA ALA A 234 8.67 -27.71 5.39
C ALA A 234 7.71 -28.77 5.96
N ALA A 235 6.43 -28.44 6.08
CA ALA A 235 5.38 -29.38 6.46
C ALA A 235 4.87 -30.26 5.30
N GLY A 236 5.44 -30.16 4.10
CA GLY A 236 4.99 -30.87 2.91
C GLY A 236 3.62 -30.43 2.39
N LYS A 237 3.14 -29.26 2.82
CA LYS A 237 1.85 -28.70 2.41
C LYS A 237 2.03 -27.72 1.25
N PRO A 238 1.13 -27.73 0.26
CA PRO A 238 1.14 -26.74 -0.80
C PRO A 238 0.73 -25.35 -0.27
N VAL A 239 1.14 -24.30 -1.00
CA VAL A 239 0.62 -22.94 -0.79
C VAL A 239 -0.76 -22.85 -1.41
N THR A 240 -1.79 -22.92 -0.57
CA THR A 240 -3.20 -22.82 -0.95
C THR A 240 -3.94 -21.89 -0.01
N ALA A 241 -5.03 -21.30 -0.50
CA ALA A 241 -5.93 -20.52 0.32
C ALA A 241 -7.08 -21.37 0.85
N ASP A 242 -7.65 -20.96 1.99
CA ASP A 242 -8.93 -21.49 2.45
C ASP A 242 -10.05 -21.12 1.46
N THR A 243 -10.83 -22.13 1.09
CA THR A 243 -11.97 -22.02 0.16
C THR A 243 -13.30 -21.85 0.88
N THR A 244 -13.29 -21.80 2.22
CA THR A 244 -14.49 -21.52 3.01
C THR A 244 -15.04 -20.15 2.67
N LYS A 245 -16.34 -20.11 2.38
CA LYS A 245 -17.02 -18.88 1.96
C LYS A 245 -17.14 -17.90 3.13
N ARG A 246 -16.51 -16.73 3.00
CA ARG A 246 -16.51 -15.65 4.00
C ARG A 246 -17.59 -14.61 3.73
N VAL A 247 -17.94 -14.40 2.46
CA VAL A 247 -18.85 -13.32 2.08
C VAL A 247 -20.03 -13.85 1.28
N THR A 248 -21.25 -13.56 1.74
CA THR A 248 -22.48 -13.86 1.01
C THR A 248 -23.07 -12.58 0.47
N VAL A 249 -23.12 -12.42 -0.86
CA VAL A 249 -23.72 -11.24 -1.49
C VAL A 249 -25.18 -11.53 -1.82
N LEU A 250 -26.10 -10.73 -1.28
CA LEU A 250 -27.52 -10.77 -1.59
C LEU A 250 -27.89 -9.68 -2.62
N PRO A 251 -28.91 -9.93 -3.46
CA PRO A 251 -29.39 -8.97 -4.45
C PRO A 251 -29.98 -7.70 -3.82
#